data_AF-A0AAV6Z5T9-F1
#
_entry.id   AF-A0AAV6Z5T9-F1
#
_cell.length_a   1.000
_cell.length_b   1.000
_cell.length_c   1.000
_cell.angle_alpha   90.00
_cell.angle_beta   90.00
_cell.angle_gamma   90.00
#
_symmetry.space_group_name_H-M   'P 1'
#
loop_
_entity.id
_entity.type
_entity.pdbx_description
1 polymer ?
#
loop_
_entity_poly.entity_id
_entity_poly.type
_entity_poly.pdbx_seq_one_letter_code
_entity_poly.pdbx_strand_id
1 'polypeptide(L)'
;MIQKPYKVATFFGCIGKDKFGEILKKKTEEAHVDAHYYEQSEQPTGTCAACITGDNRSLVANLAAANCYDKTKHLDLKENWQLVEKAKVYYIAGFFLTVSPESILKVATQASENNKIFCLNLSAPFISQFFKEPLMKVLPYVDILFGNETEAAAFAKEQGFETEDIKEIARKTQALPKVNTKEAPDCVVYTGTWDMPPSWQQ
;
A
#
# COMPACT_ATOMS: atom_id res chain seq x y z
N MET A 1 -9.19 -2.21 -17.36
CA MET A 1 -9.44 -3.67 -17.23
C MET A 1 -8.10 -4.37 -17.13
N ILE A 2 -7.94 -5.29 -16.17
CA ILE A 2 -6.72 -6.11 -16.08
C ILE A 2 -6.64 -6.98 -17.34
N GLN A 3 -5.52 -6.92 -18.05
CA GLN A 3 -5.30 -7.67 -19.29
C GLN A 3 -5.12 -9.17 -18.99
N LYS A 4 -5.38 -10.02 -19.99
CA LYS A 4 -5.18 -11.47 -19.86
C LYS A 4 -3.69 -11.82 -19.63
N PRO A 5 -3.37 -12.86 -18.85
CA PRO A 5 -4.30 -13.77 -18.17
C PRO A 5 -4.98 -13.14 -16.95
N TYR A 6 -6.19 -13.64 -16.63
CA TYR A 6 -6.96 -13.23 -15.46
C TYR A 6 -6.42 -13.85 -14.17
N LYS A 7 -6.77 -13.27 -13.01
CA LYS A 7 -6.35 -13.75 -11.67
C LYS A 7 -4.83 -13.77 -11.47
N VAL A 8 -4.14 -12.82 -12.10
CA VAL A 8 -2.68 -12.61 -11.92
C VAL A 8 -2.35 -11.80 -10.67
N ALA A 9 -3.31 -11.06 -10.14
CA ALA A 9 -3.17 -10.25 -8.92
C ALA A 9 -3.99 -10.88 -7.79
N THR A 10 -3.32 -11.16 -6.68
CA THR A 10 -3.96 -11.62 -5.44
C THR A 10 -4.21 -10.41 -4.53
N PHE A 11 -5.37 -10.35 -3.89
CA PHE A 11 -5.72 -9.29 -2.94
C PHE A 11 -6.18 -9.89 -1.61
N PHE A 12 -5.58 -9.43 -0.50
CA PHE A 12 -6.00 -9.79 0.86
C PHE A 12 -6.53 -8.56 1.60
N GLY A 13 -7.54 -8.76 2.44
CA GLY A 13 -8.12 -7.74 3.30
C GLY A 13 -9.14 -8.32 4.26
N CYS A 14 -9.76 -7.49 5.10
CA CYS A 14 -10.81 -7.89 6.02
C CYS A 14 -12.12 -7.17 5.69
N ILE A 15 -13.23 -7.90 5.69
CA ILE A 15 -14.58 -7.39 5.43
C ILE A 15 -15.58 -7.91 6.47
N GLY A 16 -16.73 -7.24 6.55
CA GLY A 16 -17.87 -7.72 7.32
C GLY A 16 -18.66 -8.75 6.52
N LYS A 17 -19.31 -9.69 7.21
CA LYS A 17 -20.32 -10.58 6.63
C LYS A 17 -21.63 -9.82 6.40
N ASP A 18 -21.60 -8.92 5.43
CA ASP A 18 -22.71 -8.02 5.11
C ASP A 18 -22.84 -7.75 3.61
N LYS A 19 -23.88 -6.99 3.25
CA LYS A 19 -24.18 -6.64 1.85
C LYS A 19 -23.03 -5.89 1.17
N PHE A 20 -22.29 -5.06 1.88
CA PHE A 20 -21.17 -4.32 1.30
C PHE A 20 -19.97 -5.24 1.05
N GLY A 21 -19.71 -6.20 1.94
CA GLY A 21 -18.73 -7.26 1.74
C GLY A 21 -19.02 -8.11 0.50
N GLU A 22 -20.29 -8.49 0.30
CA GLU A 22 -20.71 -9.20 -0.91
C GLU A 22 -20.52 -8.37 -2.19
N ILE A 23 -20.79 -7.06 -2.13
CA ILE A 23 -20.54 -6.16 -3.26
C ILE A 23 -19.04 -6.09 -3.59
N LEU A 24 -18.17 -5.97 -2.57
CA LEU A 24 -16.71 -5.95 -2.77
C LEU A 24 -16.20 -7.25 -3.41
N LYS A 25 -16.64 -8.41 -2.91
CA LYS A 25 -16.31 -9.72 -3.50
C LYS A 25 -16.74 -9.81 -4.96
N LYS A 26 -17.97 -9.40 -5.26
CA LYS A 26 -18.48 -9.39 -6.65
C LYS A 26 -17.66 -8.47 -7.55
N LYS A 27 -17.33 -7.26 -7.10
CA LYS A 27 -16.59 -6.27 -7.90
C LYS A 27 -15.14 -6.65 -8.14
N THR A 28 -14.49 -7.32 -7.20
CA THR A 28 -13.13 -7.84 -7.40
C THR A 28 -13.09 -9.03 -8.37
N GLU A 29 -14.07 -9.93 -8.32
CA GLU A 29 -14.20 -11.01 -9.30
C GLU A 29 -14.49 -10.47 -10.71
N GLU A 30 -15.39 -9.48 -10.85
CA GLU A 30 -15.65 -8.77 -12.12
C GLU A 30 -14.38 -8.07 -12.67
N ALA A 31 -13.48 -7.64 -11.79
CA ALA A 31 -12.18 -7.07 -12.16
C ALA A 31 -11.09 -8.12 -12.41
N HIS A 32 -11.41 -9.41 -12.27
CA HIS A 32 -10.51 -10.55 -12.44
C HIS A 32 -9.33 -10.59 -11.46
N VAL A 33 -9.55 -10.09 -10.24
CA VAL A 33 -8.61 -10.18 -9.11
C VAL A 33 -8.88 -11.46 -8.32
N ASP A 34 -7.83 -12.16 -7.92
CA ASP A 34 -7.91 -13.32 -7.02
C ASP A 34 -7.99 -12.83 -5.56
N ALA A 35 -9.16 -12.36 -5.15
CA ALA A 35 -9.37 -11.77 -3.84
C ALA A 35 -9.73 -12.83 -2.78
N HIS A 36 -8.98 -12.86 -1.68
CA HIS A 36 -9.24 -13.72 -0.52
C HIS A 36 -9.37 -12.84 0.72
N TYR A 37 -10.58 -12.76 1.27
CA TYR A 37 -10.89 -11.88 2.39
C TYR A 37 -11.01 -12.66 3.70
N TYR A 38 -10.52 -12.07 4.78
CA TYR A 38 -10.93 -12.44 6.13
C TYR A 38 -12.34 -11.89 6.37
N GLU A 39 -13.32 -12.78 6.54
CA GLU A 39 -14.71 -12.40 6.77
C GLU A 39 -15.09 -12.59 8.25
N GLN A 40 -15.57 -11.53 8.89
CA GLN A 40 -15.96 -11.53 10.31
C GLN A 40 -17.33 -10.87 10.54
N SER A 41 -17.92 -11.04 11.72
CA SER A 41 -19.30 -10.61 12.06
C SER A 41 -19.38 -9.52 13.14
N GLU A 42 -18.26 -9.08 13.69
CA GLU A 42 -18.19 -8.08 14.76
C GLU A 42 -18.29 -6.65 14.24
N GLN A 43 -17.68 -6.38 13.07
CA GLN A 43 -17.65 -5.06 12.44
C GLN A 43 -18.24 -5.11 11.02
N PRO A 44 -18.96 -4.06 10.58
CA PRO A 44 -19.42 -3.96 9.21
C PRO A 44 -18.25 -3.71 8.25
N THR A 45 -18.43 -4.00 6.98
CA THR A 45 -17.48 -3.69 5.91
C THR A 45 -17.16 -2.19 5.90
N GLY A 46 -15.87 -1.85 5.81
CA GLY A 46 -15.40 -0.47 5.77
C GLY A 46 -15.94 0.31 4.58
N THR A 47 -16.10 1.62 4.75
CA THR A 47 -16.62 2.53 3.73
C THR A 47 -15.76 3.79 3.63
N CYS A 48 -15.75 4.41 2.46
CA CYS A 48 -15.12 5.72 2.27
C CYS A 48 -16.11 6.64 1.55
N ALA A 49 -16.45 7.76 2.20
CA ALA A 49 -17.23 8.81 1.59
C ALA A 49 -16.29 9.68 0.73
N ALA A 50 -16.58 9.77 -0.56
CA ALA A 50 -15.95 10.72 -1.46
C ALA A 50 -16.88 11.92 -1.65
N CYS A 51 -16.60 13.01 -0.94
CA CYS A 51 -17.35 14.27 -1.02
C CYS A 51 -16.76 15.12 -2.14
N ILE A 52 -17.48 15.21 -3.26
CA ILE A 52 -17.02 15.89 -4.48
C ILE A 52 -17.58 17.31 -4.53
N THR A 53 -16.71 18.31 -4.70
CA THR A 53 -17.07 19.73 -4.84
C THR A 53 -16.28 20.38 -5.98
N GLY A 54 -16.91 20.47 -7.16
CA GLY A 54 -16.20 20.83 -8.39
C GLY A 54 -15.15 19.78 -8.71
N ASP A 55 -13.91 20.21 -8.93
CA ASP A 55 -12.75 19.33 -9.18
C ASP A 55 -12.11 18.80 -7.89
N ASN A 56 -12.63 19.19 -6.71
CA ASN A 56 -12.08 18.77 -5.43
C ASN A 56 -12.76 17.49 -4.93
N ARG A 57 -11.97 16.69 -4.20
CA ARG A 57 -12.45 15.48 -3.52
C ARG A 57 -11.94 15.45 -2.08
N SER A 58 -12.85 15.44 -1.13
CA SER A 58 -12.55 15.13 0.28
C SER A 58 -12.93 13.68 0.58
N LEU A 59 -12.01 12.93 1.19
CA LEU A 59 -12.18 11.51 1.50
C LEU A 59 -12.32 11.32 3.02
N VAL A 60 -13.40 10.66 3.44
CA VAL A 60 -13.63 10.30 4.85
C VAL A 60 -13.78 8.79 4.93
N ALA A 61 -12.76 8.11 5.45
CA ALA A 61 -12.74 6.66 5.58
C ALA A 61 -13.20 6.21 6.96
N ASN A 62 -14.21 5.33 7.00
CA ASN A 62 -14.56 4.52 8.16
C ASN A 62 -14.05 3.10 7.91
N LEU A 63 -12.91 2.75 8.52
CA LEU A 63 -12.24 1.48 8.24
C LEU A 63 -13.06 0.26 8.68
N ALA A 64 -13.77 0.34 9.82
CA ALA A 64 -14.60 -0.73 10.37
C ALA A 64 -13.91 -2.11 10.26
N ALA A 65 -14.49 -3.08 9.55
CA ALA A 65 -13.92 -4.41 9.35
C ALA A 65 -12.47 -4.40 8.82
N ALA A 66 -12.07 -3.41 8.03
CA ALA A 66 -10.71 -3.35 7.50
C ALA A 66 -9.66 -3.25 8.63
N ASN A 67 -9.99 -2.63 9.77
CA ASN A 67 -9.14 -2.58 10.97
C ASN A 67 -9.06 -3.91 11.72
N CYS A 68 -9.92 -4.87 11.39
CA CYS A 68 -9.98 -6.17 12.05
C CYS A 68 -9.14 -7.23 11.35
N TYR A 69 -8.26 -6.86 10.41
CA TYR A 69 -7.41 -7.86 9.76
C TYR A 69 -6.50 -8.54 10.78
N ASP A 70 -6.63 -9.85 10.91
CA ASP A 70 -5.85 -10.65 11.85
C ASP A 70 -4.90 -11.55 11.07
N LYS A 71 -3.60 -11.27 11.21
CA LYS A 71 -2.52 -12.03 10.58
C LYS A 71 -2.64 -13.53 10.85
N THR A 72 -2.95 -13.91 12.09
CA THR A 72 -2.94 -15.31 12.53
C THR A 72 -4.14 -16.09 12.00
N LYS A 73 -5.25 -15.41 11.76
CA LYS A 73 -6.50 -16.00 11.24
C LYS A 73 -6.61 -15.95 9.72
N HIS A 74 -5.70 -15.27 9.03
CA HIS A 74 -5.76 -15.11 7.58
C HIS A 74 -4.41 -15.30 6.89
N LEU A 75 -3.42 -14.44 7.14
CA LEU A 75 -2.13 -14.49 6.43
C LEU A 75 -1.31 -15.73 6.78
N ASP A 76 -1.39 -16.20 8.02
CA ASP A 76 -0.66 -17.38 8.50
C ASP A 76 -1.29 -18.71 8.09
N LEU A 77 -2.51 -18.68 7.53
CA LEU A 77 -3.14 -19.87 6.98
C LEU A 77 -2.34 -20.36 5.76
N LYS A 78 -2.08 -21.66 5.70
CA LYS A 78 -1.18 -22.27 4.71
C LYS A 78 -1.63 -21.98 3.28
N GLU A 79 -2.93 -22.10 3.03
CA GLU A 79 -3.58 -21.84 1.75
C GLU A 79 -3.38 -20.41 1.26
N ASN A 80 -3.43 -19.42 2.15
CA ASN A 80 -3.22 -18.01 1.83
C ASN A 80 -1.74 -17.70 1.69
N TRP A 81 -0.90 -18.22 2.60
CA TRP A 81 0.54 -17.99 2.56
C TRP A 81 1.17 -18.53 1.26
N GLN A 82 0.68 -19.65 0.73
CA GLN A 82 1.12 -20.18 -0.56
C GLN A 82 0.89 -19.21 -1.73
N LEU A 83 -0.12 -18.33 -1.66
CA LEU A 83 -0.34 -17.30 -2.68
C LEU A 83 0.72 -16.19 -2.58
N VAL A 84 1.09 -15.80 -1.35
CA VAL A 84 2.21 -14.89 -1.08
C VAL A 84 3.51 -15.47 -1.64
N GLU A 85 3.76 -16.76 -1.42
CA GLU A 85 4.95 -17.45 -1.94
C GLU A 85 5.01 -17.53 -3.47
N LYS A 86 3.86 -17.48 -4.17
CA LYS A 86 3.82 -17.48 -5.64
C LYS A 86 4.09 -16.11 -6.24
N ALA A 87 3.77 -15.04 -5.54
CA ALA A 87 3.92 -13.68 -6.05
C ALA A 87 5.39 -13.35 -6.34
N LYS A 88 5.63 -12.55 -7.38
CA LYS A 88 6.97 -12.02 -7.73
C LYS A 88 7.15 -10.56 -7.33
N VAL A 89 6.03 -9.85 -7.20
CA VAL A 89 5.95 -8.44 -6.83
C VAL A 89 4.86 -8.32 -5.77
N TYR A 90 5.15 -7.59 -4.70
CA TYR A 90 4.20 -7.26 -3.66
C TYR A 90 3.94 -5.76 -3.70
N TYR A 91 2.70 -5.36 -3.48
CA TYR A 91 2.34 -3.96 -3.32
C TYR A 91 1.42 -3.82 -2.11
N ILE A 92 1.83 -3.01 -1.14
CA ILE A 92 1.04 -2.70 0.04
C ILE A 92 0.91 -1.18 0.16
N ALA A 93 -0.30 -0.68 0.34
CA ALA A 93 -0.51 0.72 0.68
C ALA A 93 -0.13 0.96 2.15
N GLY A 94 0.56 2.05 2.44
CA GLY A 94 0.92 2.51 3.77
C GLY A 94 -0.26 2.68 4.72
N PHE A 95 -1.50 2.85 4.22
CA PHE A 95 -2.70 2.75 5.07
C PHE A 95 -2.77 1.45 5.87
N PHE A 96 -2.24 0.34 5.36
CA PHE A 96 -2.28 -0.93 6.07
C PHE A 96 -1.31 -0.99 7.27
N LEU A 97 -0.39 -0.01 7.40
CA LEU A 97 0.41 0.19 8.61
C LEU A 97 -0.45 0.60 9.82
N THR A 98 -1.66 1.10 9.60
CA THR A 98 -2.60 1.42 10.71
C THR A 98 -3.37 0.19 11.19
N VAL A 99 -3.23 -0.95 10.50
CA VAL A 99 -4.03 -2.15 10.72
C VAL A 99 -3.16 -3.30 11.21
N SER A 100 -2.18 -3.73 10.42
CA SER A 100 -1.37 -4.91 10.73
C SER A 100 0.08 -4.74 10.23
N PRO A 101 0.89 -3.89 10.90
CA PRO A 101 2.32 -3.76 10.61
C PRO A 101 3.06 -5.10 10.58
N GLU A 102 2.67 -6.05 11.43
CA GLU A 102 3.25 -7.38 11.51
C GLU A 102 2.98 -8.23 10.25
N SER A 103 1.84 -8.04 9.59
CA SER A 103 1.56 -8.68 8.30
C SER A 103 2.47 -8.12 7.21
N ILE A 104 2.63 -6.79 7.19
CA ILE A 104 3.50 -6.09 6.23
C ILE A 104 4.94 -6.56 6.41
N LEU A 105 5.43 -6.56 7.64
CA LEU A 105 6.80 -6.98 7.94
C LEU A 105 7.04 -8.44 7.54
N LYS A 106 6.10 -9.36 7.82
CA LYS A 106 6.22 -10.76 7.40
C LYS A 106 6.33 -10.91 5.88
N VAL A 107 5.50 -10.20 5.11
CA VAL A 107 5.55 -10.23 3.64
C VAL A 107 6.85 -9.59 3.13
N ALA A 108 7.27 -8.47 3.71
CA ALA A 108 8.47 -7.76 3.30
C ALA A 108 9.76 -8.57 3.57
N THR A 109 9.82 -9.26 4.72
CA THR A 109 10.90 -10.21 5.03
C THR A 109 10.93 -11.36 4.03
N GLN A 110 9.77 -11.99 3.76
CA GLN A 110 9.67 -13.07 2.76
C GLN A 110 10.12 -12.60 1.37
N ALA A 111 9.77 -11.38 0.98
CA ALA A 111 10.20 -10.82 -0.30
C ALA A 111 11.72 -10.66 -0.37
N SER A 112 12.32 -10.06 0.67
CA SER A 112 13.76 -9.85 0.78
C SER A 112 14.54 -11.17 0.78
N GLU A 113 14.13 -12.15 1.59
CA GLU A 113 14.79 -13.46 1.69
C GLU A 113 14.76 -14.27 0.38
N ASN A 114 13.77 -14.00 -0.47
CA ASN A 114 13.56 -14.73 -1.73
C ASN A 114 13.85 -13.88 -2.98
N ASN A 115 14.50 -12.72 -2.82
CA ASN A 115 14.85 -11.80 -3.90
C ASN A 115 13.66 -11.41 -4.79
N LYS A 116 12.55 -11.05 -4.17
CA LYS A 116 11.32 -10.57 -4.82
C LYS A 116 11.12 -9.09 -4.54
N ILE A 117 10.37 -8.44 -5.42
CA ILE A 117 10.17 -6.99 -5.35
C ILE A 117 9.09 -6.68 -4.32
N PHE A 118 9.42 -5.88 -3.31
CA PHE A 118 8.46 -5.36 -2.34
C PHE A 118 8.24 -3.86 -2.54
N CYS A 119 6.99 -3.49 -2.86
CA CYS A 119 6.57 -2.12 -3.07
C CYS A 119 5.70 -1.62 -1.91
N LEU A 120 5.91 -0.37 -1.51
CA LEU A 120 5.11 0.32 -0.51
C LEU A 120 4.66 1.68 -1.03
N ASN A 121 3.49 2.16 -0.62
CA ASN A 121 3.03 3.53 -0.92
C ASN A 121 2.92 4.36 0.37
N LEU A 122 3.43 5.58 0.41
CA LEU A 122 3.28 6.50 1.56
C LEU A 122 1.81 6.79 1.90
N SER A 123 0.92 6.75 0.90
CA SER A 123 -0.55 6.76 0.97
C SER A 123 -1.22 8.03 1.49
N ALA A 124 -0.68 8.65 2.54
CA ALA A 124 -1.15 9.94 3.04
C ALA A 124 -0.11 10.58 4.00
N PRO A 125 -0.10 11.91 4.12
CA PRO A 125 0.79 12.63 5.05
C PRO A 125 0.73 12.11 6.50
N PHE A 126 -0.46 11.71 6.96
CA PHE A 126 -0.67 11.25 8.32
C PHE A 126 0.08 9.94 8.63
N ILE A 127 0.40 9.12 7.63
CA ILE A 127 1.19 7.90 7.81
C ILE A 127 2.60 8.28 8.24
N SER A 128 3.24 9.23 7.56
CA SER A 128 4.56 9.73 7.95
C SER A 128 4.54 10.39 9.33
N GLN A 129 3.47 11.11 9.68
CA GLN A 129 3.35 11.87 10.93
C GLN A 129 3.09 10.99 12.16
N PHE A 130 2.16 10.03 12.05
CA PHE A 130 1.67 9.27 13.21
C PHE A 130 2.09 7.79 13.20
N PHE A 131 2.51 7.27 12.05
CA PHE A 131 2.93 5.87 11.86
C PHE A 131 4.38 5.77 11.38
N LYS A 132 5.21 6.77 11.73
CA LYS A 132 6.65 6.80 11.42
C LYS A 132 7.37 5.54 11.89
N GLU A 133 7.13 5.09 13.11
CA GLU A 133 7.83 3.93 13.67
C GLU A 133 7.58 2.63 12.86
N PRO A 134 6.33 2.20 12.61
CA PRO A 134 6.08 1.03 11.77
C PRO A 134 6.52 1.25 10.31
N LEU A 135 6.38 2.47 9.76
CA LEU A 135 6.87 2.79 8.42
C LEU A 135 8.39 2.55 8.33
N MET A 136 9.17 3.11 9.25
CA MET A 136 10.63 3.00 9.27
C MET A 136 11.14 1.60 9.58
N LYS A 137 10.33 0.75 10.24
CA LYS A 137 10.63 -0.68 10.41
C LYS A 137 10.50 -1.47 9.12
N VAL A 138 9.57 -1.09 8.25
CA VAL A 138 9.32 -1.77 6.96
C VAL A 138 10.19 -1.20 5.84
N LEU A 139 10.53 0.09 5.90
CA LEU A 139 11.22 0.80 4.83
C LEU A 139 12.52 0.13 4.35
N PRO A 140 13.36 -0.47 5.22
CA PRO A 140 14.57 -1.17 4.76
C PRO A 140 14.32 -2.38 3.85
N TYR A 141 13.09 -2.87 3.77
CA TYR A 141 12.69 -3.98 2.90
C TYR A 141 12.04 -3.49 1.59
N VAL A 142 11.83 -2.19 1.42
CA VAL A 142 11.15 -1.61 0.27
C VAL A 142 12.12 -1.44 -0.89
N ASP A 143 11.78 -2.02 -2.03
CA ASP A 143 12.51 -1.87 -3.29
C ASP A 143 11.95 -0.70 -4.13
N ILE A 144 10.63 -0.49 -4.07
CA ILE A 144 9.98 0.62 -4.76
C ILE A 144 9.03 1.33 -3.79
N LEU A 145 9.36 2.58 -3.45
CA LEU A 145 8.50 3.44 -2.64
C LEU A 145 7.72 4.40 -3.55
N PHE A 146 6.40 4.36 -3.45
CA PHE A 146 5.49 5.27 -4.13
C PHE A 146 4.98 6.37 -3.18
N GLY A 147 4.69 7.54 -3.72
CA GLY A 147 3.96 8.59 -3.03
C GLY A 147 3.66 9.76 -3.95
N ASN A 148 2.98 10.79 -3.43
CA ASN A 148 2.84 12.07 -4.12
C ASN A 148 3.70 13.17 -3.46
N GLU A 149 3.69 14.38 -4.02
CA GLU A 149 4.47 15.52 -3.56
C GLU A 149 4.14 15.93 -2.12
N THR A 150 2.87 15.82 -1.72
CA THR A 150 2.42 16.19 -0.38
C THR A 150 2.86 15.15 0.65
N GLU A 151 2.78 13.87 0.30
CA GLU A 151 3.25 12.75 1.12
C GLU A 151 4.78 12.77 1.25
N ALA A 152 5.50 13.05 0.16
CA ALA A 152 6.95 13.17 0.15
C ALA A 152 7.43 14.33 1.04
N ALA A 153 6.79 15.49 0.96
CA ALA A 153 7.09 16.64 1.82
C ALA A 153 6.85 16.31 3.30
N ALA A 154 5.71 15.66 3.61
CA ALA A 154 5.42 15.21 4.98
C ALA A 154 6.46 14.19 5.48
N PHE A 155 6.84 13.23 4.65
CA PHE A 155 7.89 12.26 4.96
C PHE A 155 9.24 12.96 5.21
N ALA A 156 9.68 13.85 4.32
CA ALA A 156 10.93 14.59 4.45
C ALA A 156 11.02 15.38 5.75
N LYS A 157 9.91 16.05 6.12
CA LYS A 157 9.81 16.79 7.38
C LYS A 157 9.99 15.88 8.59
N GLU A 158 9.27 14.77 8.62
CA GLU A 158 9.35 13.81 9.73
C GLU A 158 10.71 13.10 9.80
N GLN A 159 11.40 12.95 8.66
CA GLN A 159 12.75 12.39 8.59
C GLN A 159 13.87 13.42 8.84
N GLY A 160 13.55 14.71 8.97
CA GLY A 160 14.55 15.75 9.17
C GLY A 160 15.47 15.95 7.96
N PHE A 161 14.95 15.82 6.75
CA PHE A 161 15.75 15.95 5.52
C PHE A 161 16.16 17.39 5.18
N GLU A 162 15.56 18.39 5.82
CA GLU A 162 15.86 19.82 5.64
C GLU A 162 15.80 20.29 4.17
N THR A 163 14.83 19.77 3.40
CA THR A 163 14.59 20.17 2.02
C THR A 163 13.10 20.02 1.67
N GLU A 164 12.63 20.88 0.78
CA GLU A 164 11.30 20.80 0.15
C GLU A 164 11.38 20.40 -1.34
N ASP A 165 12.60 20.30 -1.89
CA ASP A 165 12.80 19.88 -3.29
C ASP A 165 12.51 18.38 -3.44
N ILE A 166 11.49 18.04 -4.22
CA ILE A 166 11.01 16.67 -4.39
C ILE A 166 12.07 15.71 -4.95
N LYS A 167 13.01 16.19 -5.76
CA LYS A 167 14.09 15.37 -6.33
C LYS A 167 15.13 15.06 -5.26
N GLU A 168 15.48 16.06 -4.45
CA GLU A 168 16.39 15.86 -3.32
C GLU A 168 15.74 14.99 -2.24
N ILE A 169 14.43 15.14 -1.98
CA ILE A 169 13.69 14.24 -1.08
C ILE A 169 13.78 12.82 -1.63
N ALA A 170 13.51 12.59 -2.91
CA ALA A 170 13.61 11.26 -3.51
C ALA A 170 15.01 10.66 -3.38
N ARG A 171 16.06 11.46 -3.63
CA ARG A 171 17.47 11.03 -3.49
C ARG A 171 17.81 10.65 -2.05
N LYS A 172 17.39 11.46 -1.07
CA LYS A 172 17.61 11.18 0.35
C LYS A 172 16.83 9.96 0.83
N THR A 173 15.59 9.79 0.35
CA THR A 173 14.78 8.61 0.66
C THR A 173 15.41 7.34 0.08
N GLN A 174 15.90 7.38 -1.16
CA GLN A 174 16.60 6.26 -1.78
C GLN A 174 17.87 5.88 -0.99
N ALA A 175 18.60 6.86 -0.47
CA ALA A 175 19.82 6.62 0.30
C ALA A 175 19.59 6.05 1.71
N LEU A 176 18.34 5.79 2.12
CA LEU A 176 18.03 5.21 3.42
C LEU A 176 18.53 3.75 3.53
N PRO A 177 18.78 3.25 4.75
CA PRO A 177 19.28 1.90 4.94
C PRO A 177 18.35 0.84 4.35
N LYS A 178 18.92 -0.09 3.57
CA LYS A 178 18.21 -1.20 2.93
C LYS A 178 18.81 -2.54 3.34
N VAL A 179 17.95 -3.51 3.63
CA VAL A 179 18.35 -4.89 4.03
C VAL A 179 18.75 -5.70 2.80
N ASN A 180 17.97 -5.61 1.72
CA ASN A 180 18.28 -6.35 0.51
C ASN A 180 19.32 -5.59 -0.34
N THR A 181 20.56 -6.06 -0.30
CA THR A 181 21.74 -5.46 -0.97
C THR A 181 22.06 -6.07 -2.33
N LYS A 182 21.30 -7.09 -2.77
CA LYS A 182 21.52 -7.74 -4.07
C LYS A 182 20.46 -7.31 -5.06
N GLU A 183 20.87 -6.71 -6.18
CA GLU A 183 20.19 -6.59 -7.49
C GLU A 183 18.74 -6.06 -7.54
N ALA A 184 18.07 -5.88 -6.40
CA ALA A 184 16.71 -5.41 -6.34
C ALA A 184 16.67 -3.92 -6.65
N PRO A 185 15.60 -3.45 -7.33
CA PRO A 185 15.41 -2.03 -7.56
C PRO A 185 15.50 -1.26 -6.25
N ASP A 186 16.06 -0.06 -6.32
CA ASP A 186 16.02 0.90 -5.25
C ASP A 186 15.50 2.19 -5.85
N CYS A 187 14.18 2.30 -5.85
CA CYS A 187 13.45 3.31 -6.60
C CYS A 187 12.45 4.04 -5.71
N VAL A 188 12.46 5.37 -5.83
CA VAL A 188 11.48 6.24 -5.20
C VAL A 188 10.72 6.96 -6.30
N VAL A 189 9.40 6.77 -6.33
CA VAL A 189 8.50 7.34 -7.32
C VAL A 189 7.57 8.32 -6.62
N TYR A 190 7.84 9.61 -6.80
CA TYR A 190 6.94 10.66 -6.38
C TYR A 190 6.21 11.28 -7.57
N THR A 191 4.88 11.24 -7.53
CA THR A 191 4.04 11.95 -8.49
C THR A 191 3.79 13.37 -8.00
N GLY A 192 3.60 14.32 -8.91
CA GLY A 192 3.13 15.64 -8.53
C GLY A 192 2.52 16.40 -9.68
N THR A 193 1.93 17.55 -9.38
CA THR A 193 1.52 18.52 -10.40
C THR A 193 2.76 19.16 -11.02
N TRP A 194 3.29 18.51 -12.04
CA TRP A 194 4.27 19.12 -12.92
C TRP A 194 3.50 20.05 -13.87
N ASP A 195 4.08 21.21 -14.20
CA ASP A 195 3.67 21.94 -15.39
C ASP A 195 3.77 20.97 -16.58
N MET A 196 2.63 20.39 -16.97
CA MET A 196 2.54 19.56 -18.16
C MET A 196 3.08 20.42 -19.31
N PRO A 197 4.05 19.94 -20.09
CA PRO A 197 4.50 20.69 -21.26
C PRO A 197 3.25 21.03 -22.08
N PRO A 198 3.15 22.25 -22.65
CA PRO A 198 1.95 22.68 -23.37
C PRO A 198 1.46 21.67 -24.43
N SER A 199 2.35 20.82 -24.94
CA SER A 199 2.04 19.75 -25.89
C SER A 199 1.20 18.58 -25.34
N TRP A 200 1.03 18.46 -24.02
CA TRP A 200 0.31 17.35 -23.36
C TRP A 200 -1.01 17.78 -22.71
N GLN A 201 -1.32 19.08 -22.74
CA GLN A 201 -2.63 19.60 -22.37
C GLN A 201 -3.54 19.53 -23.61
N GLN A 202 -4.26 18.41 -23.78
CA GLN A 202 -5.33 18.26 -24.78
C GLN A 202 -6.68 18.69 -24.21
#